data_AF-A0A2A2HQZ0-F1
#
_entry.id   AF-A0A2A2HQZ0-F1
#
_cell.length_a   1.000
_cell.length_b   1.000
_cell.length_c   1.000
_cell.angle_alpha   90.00
_cell.angle_beta   90.00
_cell.angle_gamma   90.00
#
_symmetry.space_group_name_H-M   'P 1'
#
loop_
_entity.id
_entity.type
_entity.pdbx_description
1 polymer ?
#
loop_
_entity_poly.entity_id
_entity_poly.type
_entity_poly.pdbx_seq_one_letter_code
_entity_poly.pdbx_strand_id
1 'polypeptide(L)'
;MFKNKFWYVFLLLLITSQFLLGCVGSAAASDGNVTVTDDYGVKVSVPSDPQKIVSLSPSNTEILGALDLIDKVVGVTDYSNYPAEAATKTNVGGYTAINSEKVVALNPDLVIADSGNGNETIDYLRGLGLNVVVLNPTDIEGVFKDVVLVGKATGTEDKANSLVNSMSDRVNSIKEKVASANTKPTVAHVVSYDPIYVAGKNTYQDQVISVAGGKNAFSSIDGWGTVNVEDLINKDPDYVMINSGTGMSDENGSNPVYDYFEQNTQVQSLKAVKDDHLALVDADIISRGGPRIVDAIEMVAKLIHPECFSLPVSNFSTSVDSGVAPLTVQFTDLSQNATEWKWDFGDGETSTDESPAHIYSAAGTYTANLTVSDEKGTSSQTATISVEESSSNSGSSSGSSGSGGSAGGSPEPQSNVEAKELSQTTITYGNSVNFDFPQAATPVVNISFDSKKTAGKTTTIVEMLKNQSTLVSSLPSDEIYKFINIWVGNSGFATSDNIDNSVVSFKVEKSWVQDKSIDKSSITLNSYADKKWNALPTDPSGEDDKYLYFSAKTSRFSYFAITGKIAATEAGTEKQSKPEVQSSEQNSKTNVEQPSEQTQSSNTSGKESTKTPGFEMASGIICLISVFLYKRR
;
A
#
# COMPACT_ATOMS: atom_id res chain seq x y z
N MET A 1 26.53 -38.26 90.40
CA MET A 1 25.95 -36.89 90.50
C MET A 1 27.10 -35.94 90.22
N PHE A 2 27.16 -35.15 89.15
CA PHE A 2 26.18 -34.20 88.60
C PHE A 2 26.32 -34.07 87.06
N LYS A 3 25.25 -33.59 86.41
CA LYS A 3 25.05 -33.40 84.95
C LYS A 3 24.83 -31.91 84.61
N ASN A 4 25.33 -31.53 83.41
CA ASN A 4 24.85 -30.57 82.36
C ASN A 4 24.53 -29.10 82.72
N LYS A 5 24.66 -28.08 81.85
CA LYS A 5 24.50 -27.86 80.38
C LYS A 5 25.33 -26.60 79.97
N PHE A 6 25.41 -26.03 78.75
CA PHE A 6 25.51 -26.38 77.31
C PHE A 6 25.24 -25.05 76.52
N TRP A 7 25.92 -24.82 75.37
CA TRP A 7 25.76 -23.84 74.22
C TRP A 7 26.96 -22.86 73.99
N TYR A 8 27.84 -22.90 72.96
CA TYR A 8 27.85 -23.00 71.45
C TYR A 8 27.56 -21.66 70.71
N VAL A 9 28.20 -21.20 69.61
CA VAL A 9 29.43 -21.45 68.76
C VAL A 9 29.40 -20.38 67.62
N PHE A 10 30.47 -19.60 67.32
CA PHE A 10 31.52 -19.76 66.28
C PHE A 10 31.07 -19.69 64.79
N LEU A 11 31.70 -18.85 63.93
CA LEU A 11 32.86 -19.24 63.08
C LEU A 11 33.24 -18.17 62.03
N LEU A 12 34.52 -17.78 62.01
CA LEU A 12 35.22 -17.01 60.97
C LEU A 12 36.64 -17.57 60.95
N LEU A 13 37.12 -18.17 59.84
CA LEU A 13 38.54 -18.51 59.71
C LEU A 13 39.02 -18.69 58.27
N LEU A 14 40.13 -17.99 58.02
CA LEU A 14 40.97 -17.89 56.83
C LEU A 14 41.90 -19.10 56.62
N ILE A 15 42.14 -19.40 55.33
CA ILE A 15 43.41 -19.66 54.60
C ILE A 15 44.44 -20.64 55.20
N THR A 16 44.74 -21.72 54.44
CA THR A 16 46.11 -22.17 54.13
C THR A 16 46.22 -22.97 52.81
N SER A 17 46.97 -22.41 51.85
CA SER A 17 48.01 -23.00 50.98
C SER A 17 47.88 -24.43 50.41
N GLN A 18 47.84 -24.58 49.06
CA GLN A 18 48.96 -25.08 48.22
C GLN A 18 48.54 -25.32 46.74
N PHE A 19 49.53 -25.20 45.84
CA PHE A 19 49.57 -25.51 44.39
C PHE A 19 49.04 -24.46 43.39
N LEU A 20 49.90 -23.47 43.09
CA LEU A 20 49.97 -22.79 41.79
C LEU A 20 51.09 -23.44 40.96
N LEU A 21 50.75 -24.15 39.89
CA LEU A 21 51.45 -24.13 38.60
C LEU A 21 50.63 -24.89 37.56
N GLY A 22 50.36 -24.25 36.42
CA GLY A 22 49.99 -24.94 35.18
C GLY A 22 48.58 -24.65 34.67
N CYS A 23 48.52 -24.02 33.51
CA CYS A 23 47.35 -23.73 32.69
C CYS A 23 46.45 -22.58 33.19
N VAL A 24 46.98 -21.37 33.13
CA VAL A 24 46.20 -20.32 32.45
C VAL A 24 46.05 -20.84 31.02
N GLY A 25 44.96 -21.57 30.77
CA GLY A 25 44.44 -21.62 29.41
C GLY A 25 44.22 -20.16 29.03
N SER A 26 45.06 -19.66 28.14
CA SER A 26 44.67 -18.54 27.30
C SER A 26 43.29 -18.92 26.80
N ALA A 27 42.26 -18.23 27.29
CA ALA A 27 41.02 -18.16 26.55
C ALA A 27 41.46 -17.58 25.22
N ALA A 28 41.66 -18.45 24.23
CA ALA A 28 41.76 -18.04 22.86
C ALA A 28 40.50 -17.20 22.66
N ALA A 29 40.70 -15.90 22.42
CA ALA A 29 39.63 -15.06 21.93
C ALA A 29 39.00 -15.85 20.77
N SER A 30 37.69 -16.15 20.88
CA SER A 30 36.96 -16.68 19.72
C SER A 30 37.31 -15.79 18.55
N ASP A 31 37.69 -16.37 17.42
CA ASP A 31 38.40 -15.75 16.29
C ASP A 31 37.57 -14.68 15.52
N GLY A 32 36.64 -14.01 16.20
CA GLY A 32 35.74 -12.98 15.67
C GLY A 32 34.84 -13.47 14.55
N ASN A 33 34.81 -14.77 14.27
CA ASN A 33 34.18 -15.34 13.08
C ASN A 33 33.08 -16.34 13.43
N VAL A 34 32.05 -16.40 12.60
CA VAL A 34 30.98 -17.40 12.61
C VAL A 34 31.06 -18.24 11.33
N THR A 35 30.79 -19.54 11.45
CA THR A 35 30.68 -20.42 10.28
C THR A 35 29.20 -20.65 9.94
N VAL A 36 28.85 -20.33 8.70
CA VAL A 36 27.54 -20.62 8.11
C VAL A 36 27.67 -21.69 7.03
N THR A 37 26.58 -22.40 6.75
CA THR A 37 26.47 -23.28 5.59
C THR A 37 25.43 -22.65 4.68
N ASP A 38 25.83 -22.33 3.46
CA ASP A 38 24.95 -21.68 2.50
C ASP A 38 24.08 -22.71 1.75
N ASP A 39 23.23 -22.23 0.85
CA ASP A 39 22.29 -23.11 0.13
C ASP A 39 22.94 -24.06 -0.88
N TYR A 40 24.23 -23.84 -1.18
CA TYR A 40 25.03 -24.77 -1.99
C TYR A 40 25.71 -25.82 -1.11
N GLY A 41 25.49 -25.79 0.21
CA GLY A 41 26.09 -26.69 1.19
C GLY A 41 27.55 -26.32 1.53
N VAL A 42 28.02 -25.14 1.12
CA VAL A 42 29.39 -24.68 1.34
C VAL A 42 29.49 -24.04 2.72
N LYS A 43 30.49 -24.47 3.50
CA LYS A 43 30.81 -23.84 4.78
C LYS A 43 31.66 -22.58 4.55
N VAL A 44 31.16 -21.45 4.99
CA VAL A 44 31.81 -20.15 4.85
C VAL A 44 32.11 -19.60 6.24
N SER A 45 33.36 -19.23 6.48
CA SER A 45 33.78 -18.52 7.71
C SER A 45 33.68 -17.03 7.46
N VAL A 46 32.78 -16.34 8.16
CA VAL A 46 32.53 -14.91 8.01
C VAL A 46 32.84 -14.20 9.33
N PRO A 47 33.29 -12.95 9.32
CA PRO A 47 33.31 -12.13 10.54
C PRO A 47 31.94 -12.11 11.20
N SER A 48 31.89 -12.18 12.53
CA SER A 48 30.64 -12.19 13.30
C SER A 48 29.90 -10.86 13.25
N ASP A 49 30.59 -9.79 12.84
CA ASP A 49 30.01 -8.45 12.62
C ASP A 49 30.65 -7.80 11.37
N PRO A 50 30.28 -8.23 10.15
CA PRO A 50 30.85 -7.70 8.91
C PRO A 50 30.44 -6.23 8.72
N GLN A 51 31.39 -5.33 8.46
CA GLN A 51 31.16 -3.89 8.31
C GLN A 51 31.01 -3.44 6.86
N LYS A 52 31.55 -4.22 5.92
CA LYS A 52 31.45 -3.99 4.47
C LYS A 52 30.80 -5.18 3.79
N ILE A 53 29.53 -5.04 3.46
CA ILE A 53 28.74 -6.08 2.81
C ILE A 53 28.51 -5.69 1.35
N VAL A 54 28.73 -6.63 0.44
CA VAL A 54 28.31 -6.49 -0.96
C VAL A 54 27.14 -7.44 -1.21
N SER A 55 26.05 -6.89 -1.73
CA SER A 55 24.85 -7.63 -2.11
C SER A 55 24.78 -7.80 -3.61
N LEU A 56 24.70 -9.04 -4.10
CA LEU A 56 24.67 -9.33 -5.54
C LEU A 56 23.26 -9.62 -6.09
N SER A 57 22.21 -9.30 -5.34
CA SER A 57 20.85 -9.33 -5.88
C SER A 57 19.92 -8.34 -5.17
N PRO A 58 18.79 -7.95 -5.80
CA PRO A 58 17.78 -7.15 -5.14
C PRO A 58 17.21 -7.84 -3.89
N SER A 59 16.85 -9.13 -3.97
CA SER A 59 16.33 -9.92 -2.83
C SER A 59 17.29 -9.90 -1.63
N ASN A 60 18.59 -10.11 -1.87
CA ASN A 60 19.61 -10.08 -0.81
C ASN A 60 19.70 -8.69 -0.16
N THR A 61 19.55 -7.65 -0.97
CA THR A 61 19.55 -6.25 -0.49
C THR A 61 18.34 -5.97 0.39
N GLU A 62 17.18 -6.52 0.05
CA GLU A 62 15.96 -6.41 0.85
C GLU A 62 16.09 -7.13 2.19
N ILE A 63 16.69 -8.33 2.22
CA ILE A 63 16.97 -9.04 3.48
C ILE A 63 17.89 -8.20 4.36
N LEU A 64 19.00 -7.68 3.81
CA LEU A 64 19.93 -6.82 4.54
C LEU A 64 19.26 -5.54 5.05
N GLY A 65 18.39 -4.92 4.25
CA GLY A 65 17.60 -3.77 4.67
C GLY A 65 16.67 -4.10 5.84
N ALA A 66 15.94 -5.21 5.76
CA ALA A 66 15.01 -5.65 6.80
C ALA A 66 15.70 -6.07 8.13
N LEU A 67 17.02 -6.30 8.11
CA LEU A 67 17.83 -6.58 9.29
C LEU A 67 18.56 -5.34 9.84
N ASP A 68 18.24 -4.15 9.32
CA ASP A 68 18.89 -2.86 9.60
C ASP A 68 20.39 -2.85 9.27
N LEU A 69 20.79 -3.55 8.20
CA LEU A 69 22.19 -3.65 7.75
C LEU A 69 22.49 -2.79 6.52
N ILE A 70 21.52 -2.02 6.01
CA ILE A 70 21.68 -1.27 4.77
C ILE A 70 22.85 -0.27 4.81
N ASP A 71 23.18 0.28 5.97
CA ASP A 71 24.33 1.18 6.14
C ASP A 71 25.67 0.48 6.00
N LYS A 72 25.74 -0.82 6.30
CA LYS A 72 26.92 -1.66 6.10
C LYS A 72 27.05 -2.18 4.68
N VAL A 73 26.01 -2.01 3.85
CA VAL A 73 26.06 -2.37 2.44
C VAL A 73 26.84 -1.32 1.67
N VAL A 74 27.96 -1.73 1.05
CA VAL A 74 28.85 -0.87 0.28
C VAL A 74 28.69 -1.05 -1.24
N GLY A 75 28.10 -2.17 -1.67
CA GLY A 75 27.84 -2.45 -3.08
C GLY A 75 26.57 -3.24 -3.33
N VAL A 76 25.87 -2.90 -4.41
CA VAL A 76 24.59 -3.51 -4.85
C VAL A 76 24.52 -3.66 -6.37
N THR A 77 23.56 -4.42 -6.87
CA THR A 77 23.33 -4.55 -8.32
C THR A 77 22.57 -3.37 -8.93
N ASP A 78 22.58 -3.26 -10.27
CA ASP A 78 21.78 -2.31 -11.07
C ASP A 78 20.28 -2.29 -10.72
N TYR A 79 19.76 -3.41 -10.21
CA TYR A 79 18.33 -3.59 -9.97
C TYR A 79 17.94 -3.47 -8.48
N SER A 80 18.91 -3.23 -7.59
CA SER A 80 18.67 -3.10 -6.16
C SER A 80 18.08 -1.73 -5.83
N ASN A 81 16.75 -1.65 -5.83
CA ASN A 81 15.97 -0.44 -5.66
C ASN A 81 15.22 -0.34 -4.30
N TYR A 82 15.39 -1.33 -3.43
CA TYR A 82 14.73 -1.37 -2.12
C TYR A 82 15.69 -1.92 -1.03
N PRO A 83 15.70 -1.34 0.18
CA PRO A 83 15.01 -0.10 0.56
C PRO A 83 15.58 1.13 -0.18
N ALA A 84 14.99 2.31 -0.04
CA ALA A 84 15.32 3.48 -0.86
C ALA A 84 16.82 3.85 -0.81
N GLU A 85 17.48 3.60 0.32
CA GLU A 85 18.90 3.82 0.54
C GLU A 85 19.79 2.94 -0.35
N ALA A 86 19.28 1.81 -0.87
CA ALA A 86 20.00 0.93 -1.80
C ALA A 86 20.44 1.67 -3.07
N ALA A 87 19.63 2.63 -3.55
CA ALA A 87 19.92 3.42 -4.74
C ALA A 87 21.18 4.30 -4.60
N THR A 88 21.66 4.54 -3.37
CA THR A 88 22.85 5.35 -3.09
C THR A 88 24.14 4.53 -3.04
N LYS A 89 24.05 3.20 -3.05
CA LYS A 89 25.20 2.30 -2.87
C LYS A 89 25.99 2.14 -4.17
N THR A 90 27.24 1.70 -4.06
CA THR A 90 28.09 1.52 -5.25
C THR A 90 27.53 0.39 -6.12
N ASN A 91 27.37 0.67 -7.40
CA ASN A 91 26.87 -0.32 -8.33
C ASN A 91 27.97 -1.29 -8.78
N VAL A 92 27.75 -2.59 -8.57
CA VAL A 92 28.67 -3.69 -8.93
C VAL A 92 28.24 -4.49 -10.17
N GLY A 93 27.34 -3.96 -11.00
CA GLY A 93 26.89 -4.56 -12.25
C GLY A 93 25.47 -5.13 -12.18
N GLY A 94 25.09 -5.85 -13.24
CA GLY A 94 23.75 -6.43 -13.39
C GLY A 94 23.60 -7.73 -12.60
N TYR A 95 22.39 -8.28 -12.55
CA TYR A 95 22.10 -9.50 -11.79
C TYR A 95 22.89 -10.73 -12.28
N THR A 96 22.95 -10.99 -13.59
CA THR A 96 23.76 -12.07 -14.18
C THR A 96 25.15 -11.60 -14.63
N ALA A 97 25.30 -10.30 -14.87
CA ALA A 97 26.52 -9.66 -15.37
C ALA A 97 27.21 -8.85 -14.27
N ILE A 98 27.63 -9.55 -13.22
CA ILE A 98 28.32 -8.95 -12.07
C ILE A 98 29.73 -8.51 -12.49
N ASN A 99 30.12 -7.31 -12.09
CA ASN A 99 31.48 -6.80 -12.24
C ASN A 99 32.33 -7.20 -11.03
N SER A 100 32.99 -8.35 -11.14
CA SER A 100 33.82 -8.92 -10.08
C SER A 100 34.99 -8.01 -9.67
N GLU A 101 35.55 -7.21 -10.58
CA GLU A 101 36.63 -6.27 -10.26
C GLU A 101 36.13 -5.17 -9.30
N LYS A 102 34.93 -4.63 -9.54
CA LYS A 102 34.30 -3.68 -8.63
C LYS A 102 33.98 -4.30 -7.28
N VAL A 103 33.48 -5.55 -7.26
CA VAL A 103 33.22 -6.26 -6.00
C VAL A 103 34.51 -6.37 -5.17
N VAL A 104 35.61 -6.79 -5.79
CA VAL A 104 36.91 -6.94 -5.11
C VAL A 104 37.45 -5.57 -4.66
N ALA A 105 37.32 -4.53 -5.49
CA ALA A 105 37.79 -3.18 -5.17
C ALA A 105 37.11 -2.56 -3.94
N LEU A 106 35.88 -2.99 -3.61
CA LEU A 106 35.18 -2.57 -2.39
C LEU A 106 35.76 -3.19 -1.11
N ASN A 107 36.61 -4.22 -1.24
CA ASN A 107 37.23 -4.97 -0.14
C ASN A 107 36.19 -5.40 0.92
N PRO A 108 35.19 -6.22 0.54
CA PRO A 108 34.11 -6.62 1.43
C PRO A 108 34.54 -7.65 2.47
N ASP A 109 33.92 -7.58 3.64
CA ASP A 109 34.02 -8.59 4.69
C ASP A 109 33.12 -9.80 4.39
N LEU A 110 32.02 -9.54 3.68
CA LEU A 110 30.99 -10.50 3.29
C LEU A 110 30.40 -10.13 1.93
N VAL A 111 30.25 -11.13 1.07
CA VAL A 111 29.48 -11.03 -0.18
C VAL A 111 28.27 -11.97 -0.05
N ILE A 112 27.07 -11.44 -0.25
CA ILE A 112 25.85 -12.23 -0.30
C ILE A 112 25.43 -12.37 -1.77
N ALA A 113 25.66 -13.56 -2.31
CA ALA A 113 25.34 -13.94 -3.67
C ALA A 113 23.97 -14.61 -3.75
N ASP A 114 23.41 -14.60 -4.95
CA ASP A 114 22.19 -15.31 -5.32
C ASP A 114 22.54 -16.33 -6.40
N SER A 115 21.84 -17.47 -6.42
CA SER A 115 22.05 -18.52 -7.42
C SER A 115 22.02 -18.01 -8.87
N GLY A 116 21.25 -16.96 -9.17
CA GLY A 116 21.16 -16.36 -10.49
C GLY A 116 22.39 -15.53 -10.92
N ASN A 117 23.34 -15.25 -10.02
CA ASN A 117 24.61 -14.59 -10.38
C ASN A 117 25.55 -15.47 -11.23
N GLY A 118 25.27 -16.78 -11.31
CA GLY A 118 26.03 -17.75 -12.07
C GLY A 118 27.21 -18.34 -11.31
N ASN A 119 27.38 -19.66 -11.41
CA ASN A 119 28.42 -20.41 -10.68
C ASN A 119 29.83 -19.92 -11.01
N GLU A 120 30.12 -19.58 -12.27
CA GLU A 120 31.45 -19.11 -12.69
C GLU A 120 31.86 -17.84 -11.92
N THR A 121 30.94 -16.88 -11.77
CA THR A 121 31.16 -15.65 -11.00
C THR A 121 31.36 -15.96 -9.52
N ILE A 122 30.50 -16.80 -8.94
CA ILE A 122 30.55 -17.17 -7.52
C ILE A 122 31.87 -17.87 -7.18
N ASP A 123 32.25 -18.86 -7.99
CA ASP A 123 33.49 -19.63 -7.81
C ASP A 123 34.72 -18.75 -8.01
N TYR A 124 34.68 -17.81 -8.96
CA TYR A 124 35.74 -16.83 -9.16
C TYR A 124 35.94 -15.95 -7.91
N LEU A 125 34.86 -15.38 -7.37
CA LEU A 125 34.92 -14.52 -6.17
C LEU A 125 35.43 -15.30 -4.94
N ARG A 126 35.01 -16.56 -4.77
CA ARG A 126 35.53 -17.47 -3.73
C ARG A 126 37.00 -17.80 -3.95
N GLY A 127 37.41 -18.05 -5.19
CA GLY A 127 38.80 -18.33 -5.56
C GLY A 127 39.76 -17.17 -5.27
N LEU A 128 39.23 -15.94 -5.22
CA LEU A 128 39.96 -14.76 -4.76
C LEU A 128 40.02 -14.62 -3.24
N GLY A 129 39.44 -15.56 -2.48
CA GLY A 129 39.45 -15.58 -1.02
C GLY A 129 38.38 -14.71 -0.36
N LEU A 130 37.36 -14.26 -1.12
CA LEU A 130 36.23 -13.53 -0.53
C LEU A 130 35.27 -14.48 0.19
N ASN A 131 34.68 -14.01 1.28
CA ASN A 131 33.65 -14.74 2.01
C ASN A 131 32.31 -14.60 1.28
N VAL A 132 31.99 -15.55 0.39
CA VAL A 132 30.76 -15.55 -0.42
C VAL A 132 29.74 -16.54 0.12
N VAL A 133 28.63 -16.04 0.64
CA VAL A 133 27.45 -16.82 1.06
C VAL A 133 26.42 -16.77 -0.06
N VAL A 134 25.97 -17.94 -0.55
CA VAL A 134 24.99 -18.03 -1.66
C VAL A 134 23.60 -18.36 -1.11
N LEU A 135 22.61 -17.58 -1.52
CA LEU A 135 21.19 -17.83 -1.27
C LEU A 135 20.53 -18.42 -2.53
N ASN A 136 19.65 -19.39 -2.35
CA ASN A 136 18.93 -20.06 -3.43
C ASN A 136 17.53 -20.51 -2.96
N PRO A 137 16.66 -19.56 -2.56
CA PRO A 137 15.33 -19.91 -2.13
C PRO A 137 14.53 -20.38 -3.34
N THR A 138 13.86 -21.53 -3.20
CA THR A 138 13.01 -22.13 -4.26
C THR A 138 11.53 -22.07 -3.93
N ASP A 139 11.21 -21.68 -2.69
CA ASP A 139 9.87 -21.55 -2.13
C ASP A 139 9.86 -20.49 -1.02
N ILE A 140 8.66 -20.15 -0.52
CA ILE A 140 8.48 -19.15 0.55
C ILE A 140 9.21 -19.59 1.84
N GLU A 141 9.22 -20.88 2.16
CA GLU A 141 9.95 -21.40 3.33
C GLU A 141 11.47 -21.23 3.19
N GLY A 142 12.00 -21.40 1.97
CA GLY A 142 13.39 -21.13 1.60
C GLY A 142 13.76 -19.68 1.84
N VAL A 143 12.88 -18.74 1.48
CA VAL A 143 13.08 -17.31 1.79
C VAL A 143 13.23 -17.10 3.30
N PHE A 144 12.40 -17.77 4.11
CA PHE A 144 12.49 -17.63 5.57
C PHE A 144 13.78 -18.23 6.13
N LYS A 145 14.23 -19.37 5.59
CA LYS A 145 15.53 -19.98 5.94
C LYS A 145 16.68 -19.04 5.58
N ASP A 146 16.62 -18.40 4.43
CA ASP A 146 17.65 -17.46 3.96
C ASP A 146 17.73 -16.20 4.81
N VAL A 147 16.59 -15.67 5.27
CA VAL A 147 16.59 -14.56 6.24
C VAL A 147 17.35 -14.94 7.52
N VAL A 148 17.12 -16.15 8.05
CA VAL A 148 17.85 -16.66 9.23
C VAL A 148 19.33 -16.89 8.93
N LEU A 149 19.65 -17.44 7.75
CA LEU A 149 21.02 -17.65 7.29
C LEU A 149 21.81 -16.34 7.22
N VAL A 150 21.22 -15.30 6.62
CA VAL A 150 21.81 -13.95 6.56
C VAL A 150 21.92 -13.36 7.97
N GLY A 151 20.90 -13.55 8.82
CA GLY A 151 20.95 -13.15 10.23
C GLY A 151 22.16 -13.74 10.94
N LYS A 152 22.41 -15.04 10.77
CA LYS A 152 23.57 -15.72 11.32
C LYS A 152 24.89 -15.24 10.72
N ALA A 153 24.95 -15.03 9.41
CA ALA A 153 26.16 -14.56 8.73
C ALA A 153 26.56 -13.13 9.11
N THR A 154 25.64 -12.36 9.71
CA THR A 154 25.82 -10.92 9.98
C THR A 154 25.73 -10.55 11.45
N GLY A 155 25.55 -11.53 12.35
CA GLY A 155 25.39 -11.28 13.78
C GLY A 155 24.03 -10.67 14.17
N THR A 156 23.00 -10.84 13.34
CA THR A 156 21.65 -10.31 13.54
C THR A 156 20.57 -11.39 13.68
N GLU A 157 20.94 -12.57 14.19
CA GLU A 157 20.05 -13.74 14.35
C GLU A 157 18.72 -13.41 15.06
N ASP A 158 18.75 -12.65 16.15
CA ASP A 158 17.53 -12.29 16.89
C ASP A 158 16.55 -11.45 16.05
N LYS A 159 17.08 -10.53 15.23
CA LYS A 159 16.27 -9.73 14.31
C LYS A 159 15.70 -10.59 13.19
N ALA A 160 16.52 -11.48 12.62
CA ALA A 160 16.09 -12.41 11.57
C ALA A 160 14.98 -13.35 12.07
N ASN A 161 15.14 -13.92 13.26
CA ASN A 161 14.12 -14.76 13.88
C ASN A 161 12.82 -13.98 14.15
N SER A 162 12.94 -12.74 14.64
CA SER A 162 11.77 -11.87 14.87
C SER A 162 11.03 -11.52 13.57
N LEU A 163 11.78 -11.23 12.50
CA LEU A 163 11.25 -10.97 11.17
C LEU A 163 10.54 -12.21 10.60
N VAL A 164 11.16 -13.39 10.69
CA VAL A 164 10.56 -14.65 10.23
C VAL A 164 9.31 -15.02 11.02
N ASN A 165 9.31 -14.81 12.34
CA ASN A 165 8.11 -15.01 13.16
C ASN A 165 6.97 -14.09 12.70
N SER A 166 7.25 -12.80 12.51
CA SER A 166 6.26 -11.84 12.01
C SER A 166 5.73 -12.22 10.62
N MET A 167 6.61 -12.61 9.69
CA MET A 167 6.22 -13.08 8.36
C MET A 167 5.36 -14.35 8.44
N SER A 168 5.71 -15.29 9.30
CA SER A 168 4.96 -16.54 9.51
C SER A 168 3.58 -16.29 10.10
N ASP A 169 3.47 -15.40 11.09
CA ASP A 169 2.19 -15.03 11.71
C ASP A 169 1.25 -14.35 10.70
N ARG A 170 1.79 -13.46 9.85
CA ARG A 170 1.04 -12.83 8.76
C ARG A 170 0.52 -13.87 7.77
N VAL A 171 1.37 -14.79 7.31
CA VAL A 171 0.98 -15.88 6.41
C VAL A 171 -0.09 -16.77 7.03
N ASN A 172 0.04 -17.12 8.32
CA ASN A 172 -0.94 -17.94 9.02
C ASN A 172 -2.29 -17.22 9.17
N SER A 173 -2.27 -15.93 9.53
CA SER A 173 -3.49 -15.11 9.60
C SER A 173 -4.23 -15.04 8.26
N ILE A 174 -3.50 -14.96 7.14
CA ILE A 174 -4.10 -15.00 5.80
C ILE A 174 -4.75 -16.37 5.56
N LYS A 175 -4.02 -17.46 5.82
CA LYS A 175 -4.53 -18.83 5.64
C LYS A 175 -5.80 -19.07 6.45
N GLU A 176 -5.86 -18.59 7.69
CA GLU A 176 -7.04 -18.68 8.54
C GLU A 176 -8.22 -17.91 7.96
N LYS A 177 -8.01 -16.66 7.54
CA LYS A 177 -9.07 -15.82 6.92
C LYS A 177 -9.64 -16.46 5.67
N VAL A 178 -8.78 -16.88 4.74
CA VAL A 178 -9.23 -17.46 3.46
C VAL A 178 -9.72 -18.91 3.60
N ALA A 179 -9.48 -19.58 4.73
CA ALA A 179 -10.08 -20.89 5.00
C ALA A 179 -11.60 -20.82 5.18
N SER A 180 -12.13 -19.65 5.57
CA SER A 180 -13.57 -19.39 5.66
C SER A 180 -14.23 -19.08 4.31
N ALA A 181 -13.43 -18.88 3.25
CA ALA A 181 -13.96 -18.53 1.93
C ALA A 181 -14.80 -19.68 1.34
N ASN A 182 -15.96 -19.32 0.77
CA ASN A 182 -16.89 -20.28 0.17
C ASN A 182 -16.39 -20.85 -1.18
N THR A 183 -15.41 -20.20 -1.80
CA THR A 183 -14.88 -20.58 -3.11
C THR A 183 -13.35 -20.51 -3.10
N LYS A 184 -12.72 -21.08 -4.14
CA LYS A 184 -11.29 -20.94 -4.40
C LYS A 184 -11.10 -20.51 -5.85
N PRO A 185 -11.05 -19.19 -6.12
CA PRO A 185 -10.96 -18.66 -7.47
C PRO A 185 -9.75 -19.21 -8.22
N THR A 186 -9.94 -19.46 -9.51
CA THR A 186 -8.85 -19.79 -10.43
C THR A 186 -8.15 -18.52 -10.89
N VAL A 187 -6.82 -18.52 -10.84
CA VAL A 187 -6.00 -17.35 -11.13
C VAL A 187 -4.96 -17.71 -12.17
N ALA A 188 -4.88 -16.93 -13.24
CA ALA A 188 -3.78 -16.98 -14.19
C ALA A 188 -2.80 -15.85 -13.89
N HIS A 189 -1.52 -16.15 -13.76
CA HIS A 189 -0.47 -15.14 -13.69
C HIS A 189 0.23 -15.03 -15.05
N VAL A 190 0.27 -13.82 -15.61
CA VAL A 190 0.71 -13.54 -16.98
C VAL A 190 1.76 -12.42 -16.99
N VAL A 191 2.87 -12.63 -17.71
CA VAL A 191 3.98 -11.65 -17.79
C VAL A 191 4.31 -11.19 -19.21
N SER A 192 3.72 -11.81 -20.23
CA SER A 192 3.85 -11.46 -21.64
C SER A 192 2.61 -11.92 -22.38
N TYR A 193 2.30 -11.28 -23.51
CA TYR A 193 1.18 -11.64 -24.39
C TYR A 193 1.61 -12.15 -25.78
N ASP A 194 2.85 -11.86 -26.22
CA ASP A 194 3.40 -12.38 -27.48
C ASP A 194 4.82 -12.97 -27.28
N PRO A 195 4.93 -14.28 -26.99
CA PRO A 195 3.82 -15.19 -26.74
C PRO A 195 3.25 -15.01 -25.31
N ILE A 196 2.06 -15.58 -25.04
CA ILE A 196 1.48 -15.55 -23.69
C ILE A 196 2.34 -16.41 -22.75
N TYR A 197 2.97 -15.77 -21.77
CA TYR A 197 3.88 -16.42 -20.83
C TYR A 197 3.30 -16.41 -19.42
N VAL A 198 3.18 -17.61 -18.82
CA VAL A 198 2.46 -17.83 -17.56
C VAL A 198 3.33 -18.54 -16.53
N ALA A 199 3.04 -18.28 -15.26
CA ALA A 199 3.63 -19.00 -14.15
C ALA A 199 2.85 -20.29 -13.84
N GLY A 200 3.48 -21.45 -14.03
CA GLY A 200 2.97 -22.76 -13.65
C GLY A 200 3.36 -23.17 -12.24
N LYS A 201 3.26 -24.45 -11.91
CA LYS A 201 3.64 -25.00 -10.59
C LYS A 201 5.13 -24.78 -10.30
N ASN A 202 5.52 -24.85 -9.02
CA ASN A 202 6.91 -24.66 -8.59
C ASN A 202 7.47 -23.27 -8.93
N THR A 203 6.61 -22.26 -8.91
CA THR A 203 6.98 -20.84 -8.99
C THR A 203 6.53 -20.12 -7.73
N TYR A 204 7.10 -18.94 -7.44
CA TYR A 204 6.61 -18.12 -6.33
C TYR A 204 5.15 -17.73 -6.52
N GLN A 205 4.75 -17.41 -7.76
CA GLN A 205 3.39 -17.02 -8.11
C GLN A 205 2.40 -18.14 -7.80
N ASP A 206 2.75 -19.39 -8.09
CA ASP A 206 1.94 -20.56 -7.74
C ASP A 206 1.71 -20.67 -6.23
N GLN A 207 2.79 -20.50 -5.45
CA GLN A 207 2.70 -20.54 -3.98
C GLN A 207 1.92 -19.36 -3.41
N VAL A 208 2.15 -18.15 -3.93
CA VAL A 208 1.43 -16.93 -3.54
C VAL A 208 -0.07 -17.13 -3.79
N ILE A 209 -0.47 -17.58 -4.99
CA ILE A 209 -1.87 -17.88 -5.32
C ILE A 209 -2.43 -18.94 -4.36
N SER A 210 -1.70 -20.02 -4.11
CA SER A 210 -2.17 -21.11 -3.26
C SER A 210 -2.32 -20.69 -1.79
N VAL A 211 -1.38 -19.92 -1.24
CA VAL A 211 -1.44 -19.44 0.15
C VAL A 211 -2.54 -18.39 0.30
N ALA A 212 -2.77 -17.58 -0.74
CA ALA A 212 -3.83 -16.59 -0.80
C ALA A 212 -5.24 -17.19 -0.93
N GLY A 213 -5.40 -18.51 -1.00
CA GLY A 213 -6.72 -19.18 -1.10
C GLY A 213 -7.18 -19.51 -2.52
N GLY A 214 -6.41 -19.14 -3.55
CA GLY A 214 -6.71 -19.39 -4.95
C GLY A 214 -6.20 -20.72 -5.49
N LYS A 215 -6.45 -20.95 -6.79
CA LYS A 215 -5.90 -22.07 -7.58
C LYS A 215 -5.21 -21.55 -8.82
N ASN A 216 -3.96 -21.93 -9.04
CA ASN A 216 -3.26 -21.57 -10.28
C ASN A 216 -3.88 -22.31 -11.48
N ALA A 217 -4.43 -21.55 -12.44
CA ALA A 217 -5.07 -22.06 -13.64
C ALA A 217 -4.11 -22.89 -14.52
N PHE A 218 -2.81 -22.59 -14.44
CA PHE A 218 -1.75 -23.22 -15.24
C PHE A 218 -0.81 -24.11 -14.41
N SER A 219 -1.25 -24.57 -13.22
CA SER A 219 -0.50 -25.53 -12.37
C SER A 219 -0.13 -26.86 -13.07
N SER A 220 -0.71 -27.18 -14.23
CA SER A 220 -0.30 -28.31 -15.06
C SER A 220 1.07 -28.13 -15.73
N ILE A 221 1.54 -26.89 -15.87
CA ILE A 221 2.86 -26.52 -16.42
C ILE A 221 3.87 -26.49 -15.28
N ASP A 222 5.04 -27.12 -15.44
CA ASP A 222 6.15 -27.02 -14.47
C ASP A 222 7.00 -25.78 -14.72
N GLY A 223 7.15 -24.94 -13.70
CA GLY A 223 7.86 -23.66 -13.80
C GLY A 223 7.14 -22.68 -14.71
N TRP A 224 7.91 -21.87 -15.43
CA TRP A 224 7.38 -20.92 -16.41
C TRP A 224 7.10 -21.59 -17.76
N GLY A 225 6.02 -21.21 -18.42
CA GLY A 225 5.68 -21.78 -19.73
C GLY A 225 4.90 -20.85 -20.63
N THR A 226 4.94 -21.18 -21.92
CA THR A 226 4.19 -20.49 -22.96
C THR A 226 2.87 -21.20 -23.22
N VAL A 227 1.80 -20.43 -23.36
CA VAL A 227 0.45 -20.90 -23.74
C VAL A 227 -0.06 -20.10 -24.93
N ASN A 228 -1.03 -20.65 -25.67
CA ASN A 228 -1.74 -19.88 -26.70
C ASN A 228 -3.01 -19.24 -26.11
N VAL A 229 -3.67 -18.40 -26.90
CA VAL A 229 -4.90 -17.70 -26.46
C VAL A 229 -6.04 -18.69 -26.24
N GLU A 230 -6.11 -19.77 -27.01
CA GLU A 230 -7.11 -20.82 -26.86
C GLU A 230 -6.96 -21.59 -25.53
N ASP A 231 -5.74 -21.83 -25.06
CA ASP A 231 -5.46 -22.44 -23.76
C ASP A 231 -5.99 -21.55 -22.64
N LEU A 232 -5.81 -20.23 -22.75
CA LEU A 232 -6.33 -19.27 -21.78
C LEU A 232 -7.86 -19.22 -21.80
N ILE A 233 -8.48 -19.21 -22.98
CA ILE A 233 -9.94 -19.28 -23.15
C ILE A 233 -10.50 -20.59 -22.59
N ASN A 234 -9.82 -21.71 -22.82
CA ASN A 234 -10.25 -23.02 -22.31
C ASN A 234 -10.12 -23.13 -20.79
N LYS A 235 -9.12 -22.46 -20.21
CA LYS A 235 -8.94 -22.37 -18.75
C LYS A 235 -9.94 -21.44 -18.09
N ASP A 236 -10.34 -20.37 -18.78
CA ASP A 236 -11.32 -19.36 -18.36
C ASP A 236 -11.17 -18.96 -16.88
N PRO A 237 -9.98 -18.42 -16.50
CA PRO A 237 -9.67 -18.12 -15.10
C PRO A 237 -10.62 -17.03 -14.57
N ASP A 238 -10.92 -17.10 -13.28
CA ASP A 238 -11.76 -16.11 -12.60
C ASP A 238 -11.01 -14.77 -12.43
N TYR A 239 -9.67 -14.82 -12.32
CA TYR A 239 -8.78 -13.65 -12.25
C TYR A 239 -7.57 -13.80 -13.19
N VAL A 240 -7.10 -12.68 -13.75
CA VAL A 240 -5.82 -12.59 -14.46
C VAL A 240 -4.93 -11.58 -13.75
N MET A 241 -3.85 -12.07 -13.13
CA MET A 241 -2.81 -11.26 -12.51
C MET A 241 -1.70 -10.95 -13.49
N ILE A 242 -1.36 -9.67 -13.63
CA ILE A 242 -0.45 -9.15 -14.62
C ILE A 242 0.67 -8.41 -13.92
N ASN A 243 1.93 -8.72 -14.27
CA ASN A 243 3.06 -8.03 -13.66
C ASN A 243 3.09 -6.54 -14.05
N SER A 244 3.26 -5.67 -13.07
CA SER A 244 3.60 -4.25 -13.20
C SER A 244 4.97 -3.95 -12.61
N GLY A 245 5.51 -2.76 -12.87
CA GLY A 245 6.76 -2.31 -12.25
C GLY A 245 7.76 -1.74 -13.26
N THR A 246 8.97 -1.45 -12.78
CA THR A 246 10.02 -0.81 -13.60
C THR A 246 10.38 -1.68 -14.80
N GLY A 247 10.27 -1.12 -16.01
CA GLY A 247 10.56 -1.82 -17.26
C GLY A 247 9.45 -2.75 -17.77
N MET A 248 8.29 -2.79 -17.11
CA MET A 248 7.09 -3.51 -17.58
C MET A 248 6.07 -2.61 -18.27
N SER A 249 6.27 -1.29 -18.23
CA SER A 249 5.45 -0.32 -18.95
C SER A 249 6.09 0.10 -20.28
N ASP A 250 5.26 0.47 -21.25
CA ASP A 250 5.67 1.10 -22.50
C ASP A 250 6.15 2.55 -22.30
N GLU A 251 6.54 3.21 -23.39
CA GLU A 251 7.00 4.61 -23.39
C GLU A 251 5.96 5.62 -22.87
N ASN A 252 4.69 5.24 -22.83
CA ASN A 252 3.57 6.05 -22.34
C ASN A 252 3.20 5.71 -20.89
N GLY A 253 3.91 4.79 -20.25
CA GLY A 253 3.63 4.32 -18.89
C GLY A 253 2.52 3.27 -18.81
N SER A 254 1.97 2.83 -19.96
CA SER A 254 0.93 1.79 -20.02
C SER A 254 1.53 0.40 -19.88
N ASN A 255 0.77 -0.55 -19.34
CA ASN A 255 1.22 -1.94 -19.25
C ASN A 255 0.71 -2.70 -20.49
N PRO A 256 1.59 -3.10 -21.43
CA PRO A 256 1.16 -3.66 -22.70
C PRO A 256 0.52 -5.05 -22.55
N VAL A 257 0.80 -5.78 -21.47
CA VAL A 257 0.11 -7.04 -21.16
C VAL A 257 -1.31 -6.75 -20.69
N TYR A 258 -1.50 -5.73 -19.83
CA TYR A 258 -2.83 -5.29 -19.41
C TYR A 258 -3.65 -4.78 -20.59
N ASP A 259 -3.05 -3.93 -21.43
CA ASP A 259 -3.70 -3.40 -22.64
C ASP A 259 -4.12 -4.51 -23.61
N TYR A 260 -3.31 -5.56 -23.73
CA TYR A 260 -3.69 -6.74 -24.52
C TYR A 260 -5.00 -7.36 -24.00
N PHE A 261 -5.17 -7.50 -22.69
CA PHE A 261 -6.39 -8.06 -22.11
C PHE A 261 -7.61 -7.13 -22.23
N GLU A 262 -7.38 -5.82 -22.13
CA GLU A 262 -8.42 -4.80 -22.32
C GLU A 262 -8.89 -4.68 -23.78
N GLN A 263 -7.98 -4.79 -24.75
CA GLN A 263 -8.25 -4.39 -26.13
C GLN A 263 -8.38 -5.56 -27.10
N ASN A 264 -7.77 -6.73 -26.82
CA ASN A 264 -7.81 -7.84 -27.76
C ASN A 264 -9.17 -8.55 -27.72
N THR A 265 -9.91 -8.46 -28.82
CA THR A 265 -11.21 -9.11 -29.03
C THR A 265 -11.23 -10.62 -28.76
N GLN A 266 -10.10 -11.33 -28.89
CA GLN A 266 -10.01 -12.78 -28.67
C GLN A 266 -10.17 -13.17 -27.19
N VAL A 267 -9.80 -12.28 -26.26
CA VAL A 267 -9.83 -12.57 -24.80
C VAL A 267 -11.01 -11.93 -24.08
N GLN A 268 -11.83 -11.14 -24.79
CA GLN A 268 -13.01 -10.47 -24.21
C GLN A 268 -14.09 -11.44 -23.70
N SER A 269 -14.06 -12.71 -24.11
CA SER A 269 -14.98 -13.73 -23.62
C SER A 269 -14.60 -14.29 -22.24
N LEU A 270 -13.37 -14.07 -21.77
CA LEU A 270 -12.88 -14.54 -20.47
C LEU A 270 -13.70 -13.96 -19.33
N LYS A 271 -14.00 -14.76 -18.30
CA LYS A 271 -14.62 -14.25 -17.06
C LYS A 271 -13.84 -13.08 -16.47
N ALA A 272 -12.52 -13.24 -16.34
CA ALA A 272 -11.69 -12.21 -15.73
C ALA A 272 -11.78 -10.85 -16.43
N VAL A 273 -12.07 -10.80 -17.72
CA VAL A 273 -12.27 -9.54 -18.46
C VAL A 273 -13.69 -9.02 -18.27
N LYS A 274 -14.70 -9.88 -18.41
CA LYS A 274 -16.12 -9.48 -18.27
C LYS A 274 -16.48 -8.99 -16.88
N ASP A 275 -15.83 -9.55 -15.87
CA ASP A 275 -16.10 -9.30 -14.45
C ASP A 275 -15.14 -8.26 -13.84
N ASP A 276 -14.30 -7.61 -14.66
CA ASP A 276 -13.30 -6.60 -14.22
C ASP A 276 -12.31 -7.14 -13.17
N HIS A 277 -11.82 -8.36 -13.40
CA HIS A 277 -10.87 -9.07 -12.53
C HIS A 277 -9.46 -9.15 -13.16
N LEU A 278 -9.09 -8.14 -13.93
CA LEU A 278 -7.71 -7.92 -14.38
C LEU A 278 -6.96 -7.13 -13.29
N ALA A 279 -5.87 -7.70 -12.77
CA ALA A 279 -5.15 -7.11 -11.64
C ALA A 279 -3.67 -6.92 -11.94
N LEU A 280 -3.18 -5.69 -11.76
CA LEU A 280 -1.75 -5.41 -11.77
C LEU A 280 -1.13 -5.81 -10.42
N VAL A 281 -0.01 -6.52 -10.47
CA VAL A 281 0.78 -6.95 -9.32
C VAL A 281 2.23 -6.54 -9.52
N ASP A 282 2.84 -5.90 -8.52
CA ASP A 282 4.24 -5.48 -8.62
C ASP A 282 5.19 -6.69 -8.76
N ALA A 283 5.91 -6.74 -9.89
CA ALA A 283 6.86 -7.78 -10.23
C ALA A 283 7.98 -7.89 -9.18
N ASP A 284 8.38 -6.77 -8.58
CA ASP A 284 9.44 -6.72 -7.58
C ASP A 284 9.04 -7.41 -6.27
N ILE A 285 7.75 -7.50 -5.98
CA ILE A 285 7.24 -8.09 -4.74
C ILE A 285 6.91 -9.57 -4.96
N ILE A 286 6.29 -9.92 -6.10
CA ILE A 286 5.82 -11.30 -6.34
C ILE A 286 6.88 -12.23 -6.94
N SER A 287 7.92 -11.69 -7.58
CA SER A 287 8.91 -12.49 -8.32
C SER A 287 10.26 -12.63 -7.62
N ARG A 288 10.47 -11.94 -6.48
CA ARG A 288 11.73 -11.96 -5.74
C ARG A 288 11.61 -12.84 -4.49
N GLY A 289 12.64 -13.65 -4.23
CA GLY A 289 12.79 -14.44 -3.00
C GLY A 289 13.22 -13.58 -1.80
N GLY A 290 12.53 -12.48 -1.53
CA GLY A 290 12.83 -11.54 -0.44
C GLY A 290 11.70 -11.43 0.59
N PRO A 291 11.90 -10.69 1.70
CA PRO A 291 10.92 -10.58 2.79
C PRO A 291 9.54 -10.06 2.35
N ARG A 292 9.50 -9.25 1.29
CA ARG A 292 8.25 -8.67 0.76
C ARG A 292 7.35 -9.68 0.06
N ILE A 293 7.76 -10.94 -0.12
CA ILE A 293 6.89 -11.99 -0.67
C ILE A 293 5.59 -12.16 0.14
N VAL A 294 5.61 -11.87 1.45
CA VAL A 294 4.41 -11.89 2.30
C VAL A 294 3.44 -10.76 1.94
N ASP A 295 3.95 -9.61 1.51
CA ASP A 295 3.11 -8.49 1.04
C ASP A 295 2.38 -8.87 -0.26
N ALA A 296 3.03 -9.63 -1.15
CA ALA A 296 2.36 -10.19 -2.33
C ALA A 296 1.24 -11.18 -1.95
N ILE A 297 1.46 -12.05 -0.95
CA ILE A 297 0.41 -12.97 -0.46
C ILE A 297 -0.80 -12.19 0.07
N GLU A 298 -0.58 -11.15 0.88
CA GLU A 298 -1.67 -10.32 1.41
C GLU A 298 -2.41 -9.59 0.30
N MET A 299 -1.68 -9.03 -0.67
CA MET A 299 -2.27 -8.34 -1.82
C MET A 299 -3.14 -9.28 -2.64
N VAL A 300 -2.63 -10.46 -2.98
CA VAL A 300 -3.35 -11.45 -3.79
C VAL A 300 -4.54 -12.02 -3.02
N ALA A 301 -4.42 -12.25 -1.71
CA ALA A 301 -5.54 -12.71 -0.90
C ALA A 301 -6.67 -11.67 -0.86
N LYS A 302 -6.35 -10.38 -0.65
CA LYS A 302 -7.35 -9.30 -0.70
C LYS A 302 -7.97 -9.12 -2.08
N LEU A 303 -7.21 -9.38 -3.13
CA LEU A 303 -7.69 -9.31 -4.51
C LEU A 303 -8.74 -10.40 -4.78
N ILE A 304 -8.43 -11.65 -4.43
CA ILE A 304 -9.27 -12.80 -4.84
C ILE A 304 -10.31 -13.20 -3.78
N HIS A 305 -10.17 -12.70 -2.54
CA HIS A 305 -11.10 -12.90 -1.43
C HIS A 305 -11.42 -11.60 -0.67
N PRO A 306 -11.92 -10.53 -1.32
CA PRO A 306 -12.21 -9.26 -0.64
C PRO A 306 -13.18 -9.42 0.54
N GLU A 307 -14.09 -10.40 0.50
CA GLU A 307 -15.02 -10.77 1.57
C GLU A 307 -14.29 -11.21 2.85
N CYS A 308 -13.13 -11.86 2.73
CA CYS A 308 -12.34 -12.33 3.87
C CYS A 308 -11.55 -11.20 4.55
N PHE A 309 -11.54 -9.99 3.99
CA PHE A 309 -10.80 -8.85 4.52
C PHE A 309 -11.67 -7.60 4.76
N SER A 310 -12.96 -7.68 4.47
CA SER A 310 -13.91 -6.57 4.65
C SER A 310 -14.53 -6.58 6.05
N LEU A 311 -14.67 -5.41 6.66
CA LEU A 311 -15.42 -5.25 7.91
C LEU A 311 -16.91 -5.57 7.69
N PRO A 312 -17.64 -5.97 8.75
CA PRO A 312 -19.09 -6.10 8.68
C PRO A 312 -19.71 -4.74 8.35
N VAL A 313 -20.76 -4.74 7.54
CA VAL A 313 -21.55 -3.56 7.22
C VAL A 313 -22.94 -3.79 7.76
N SER A 314 -23.31 -3.08 8.82
CA SER A 314 -24.66 -3.13 9.38
C SER A 314 -25.64 -2.52 8.39
N ASN A 315 -26.72 -3.24 8.11
CA ASN A 315 -27.85 -2.71 7.38
C ASN A 315 -29.12 -3.50 7.69
N PHE A 316 -30.27 -2.83 7.71
CA PHE A 316 -31.55 -3.49 7.90
C PHE A 316 -32.71 -2.67 7.35
N SER A 317 -33.86 -3.31 7.23
CA SER A 317 -35.15 -2.67 6.93
C SER A 317 -36.19 -3.03 7.98
N THR A 318 -37.25 -2.21 8.07
CA THR A 318 -38.38 -2.46 8.96
C THR A 318 -39.67 -2.59 8.17
N SER A 319 -40.63 -3.40 8.65
CA SER A 319 -41.93 -3.55 8.00
C SER A 319 -42.77 -2.26 8.01
N VAL A 320 -42.60 -1.45 9.06
CA VAL A 320 -43.19 -0.12 9.26
C VAL A 320 -42.21 0.75 10.05
N ASP A 321 -42.29 2.06 9.88
CA ASP A 321 -41.51 3.06 10.64
C ASP A 321 -42.39 3.87 11.61
N SER A 322 -43.70 3.71 11.53
CA SER A 322 -44.67 4.42 12.36
C SER A 322 -45.99 3.68 12.49
N GLY A 323 -46.73 3.97 13.57
CA GLY A 323 -48.05 3.38 13.82
C GLY A 323 -48.54 3.61 15.23
N VAL A 324 -49.62 2.94 15.64
CA VAL A 324 -50.27 3.13 16.94
C VAL A 324 -49.89 2.02 17.92
N ALA A 325 -49.67 2.35 19.18
CA ALA A 325 -49.39 1.37 20.24
C ALA A 325 -50.58 0.43 20.50
N PRO A 326 -50.35 -0.89 20.66
CA PRO A 326 -49.07 -1.60 20.49
C PRO A 326 -48.70 -1.77 19.01
N LEU A 327 -47.49 -1.34 18.64
CA LEU A 327 -46.99 -1.44 17.27
C LEU A 327 -46.02 -2.61 17.14
N THR A 328 -46.36 -3.61 16.32
CA THR A 328 -45.44 -4.70 15.95
C THR A 328 -44.62 -4.29 14.73
N VAL A 329 -43.29 -4.34 14.86
CA VAL A 329 -42.33 -4.05 13.79
C VAL A 329 -41.49 -5.29 13.53
N GLN A 330 -41.49 -5.77 12.28
CA GLN A 330 -40.54 -6.79 11.84
C GLN A 330 -39.27 -6.11 11.34
N PHE A 331 -38.13 -6.48 11.91
CA PHE A 331 -36.82 -6.07 11.45
C PHE A 331 -36.25 -7.16 10.54
N THR A 332 -35.73 -6.77 9.37
CA THR A 332 -35.11 -7.67 8.40
C THR A 332 -33.67 -7.25 8.19
N ASP A 333 -32.73 -8.13 8.55
CA ASP A 333 -31.30 -7.89 8.34
C ASP A 333 -30.95 -7.88 6.85
N LEU A 334 -30.09 -6.94 6.49
CA LEU A 334 -29.52 -6.76 5.17
C LEU A 334 -27.99 -6.55 5.27
N SER A 335 -27.41 -6.90 6.42
CA SER A 335 -26.01 -6.68 6.74
C SER A 335 -25.12 -7.57 5.88
N GLN A 336 -23.89 -7.10 5.64
CA GLN A 336 -22.88 -7.84 4.89
C GLN A 336 -21.73 -8.21 5.81
N ASN A 337 -21.14 -9.39 5.60
CA ASN A 337 -19.96 -9.88 6.33
C ASN A 337 -20.16 -9.95 7.86
N ALA A 338 -21.39 -10.16 8.32
CA ALA A 338 -21.73 -10.32 9.74
C ALA A 338 -21.85 -11.79 10.13
N THR A 339 -21.37 -12.15 11.32
CA THR A 339 -21.58 -13.49 11.92
C THR A 339 -22.36 -13.44 13.24
N GLU A 340 -22.53 -12.24 13.79
CA GLU A 340 -23.22 -11.99 15.05
C GLU A 340 -24.08 -10.72 14.95
N TRP A 341 -25.26 -10.72 15.59
CA TRP A 341 -26.23 -9.61 15.59
C TRP A 341 -26.60 -9.22 17.02
N LYS A 342 -26.75 -7.91 17.24
CA LYS A 342 -27.27 -7.33 18.47
C LYS A 342 -28.18 -6.15 18.16
N TRP A 343 -29.45 -6.33 18.50
CA TRP A 343 -30.49 -5.33 18.40
C TRP A 343 -30.69 -4.63 19.73
N ASP A 344 -30.81 -3.30 19.70
CA ASP A 344 -31.36 -2.46 20.76
C ASP A 344 -32.54 -1.70 20.17
N PHE A 345 -33.75 -1.96 20.65
CA PHE A 345 -34.95 -1.38 20.06
C PHE A 345 -35.21 0.06 20.52
N GLY A 346 -34.41 0.59 21.45
CA GLY A 346 -34.53 1.96 21.97
C GLY A 346 -35.55 2.15 23.09
N ASP A 347 -36.21 1.07 23.54
CA ASP A 347 -37.16 1.02 24.65
C ASP A 347 -36.65 0.24 25.88
N GLY A 348 -35.39 -0.23 25.81
CA GLY A 348 -34.75 -1.04 26.84
C GLY A 348 -34.79 -2.55 26.55
N GLU A 349 -35.50 -3.00 25.51
CA GLU A 349 -35.45 -4.39 25.05
C GLU A 349 -34.39 -4.59 23.95
N THR A 350 -33.88 -5.83 23.85
CA THR A 350 -32.79 -6.20 22.93
C THR A 350 -33.03 -7.59 22.33
N SER A 351 -32.37 -7.90 21.21
CA SER A 351 -32.39 -9.24 20.62
C SER A 351 -31.03 -9.60 20.00
N THR A 352 -30.76 -10.89 19.84
CA THR A 352 -29.60 -11.43 19.11
C THR A 352 -30.02 -12.24 17.88
N ASP A 353 -31.31 -12.28 17.56
CA ASP A 353 -31.79 -12.93 16.35
C ASP A 353 -31.36 -12.12 15.12
N GLU A 354 -31.08 -12.81 14.01
CA GLU A 354 -30.71 -12.16 12.74
C GLU A 354 -31.82 -11.20 12.28
N SER A 355 -33.09 -11.63 12.30
CA SER A 355 -34.24 -10.80 11.88
C SER A 355 -35.41 -10.88 12.89
N PRO A 356 -35.39 -10.10 13.99
CA PRO A 356 -36.39 -10.18 15.04
C PRO A 356 -37.69 -9.44 14.73
N ALA A 357 -38.79 -9.87 15.35
CA ALA A 357 -40.01 -9.07 15.48
C ALA A 357 -40.06 -8.44 16.88
N HIS A 358 -40.37 -7.15 16.96
CA HIS A 358 -40.47 -6.42 18.23
C HIS A 358 -41.82 -5.71 18.37
N ILE A 359 -42.30 -5.55 19.62
CA ILE A 359 -43.59 -4.89 19.91
C ILE A 359 -43.35 -3.67 20.80
N TYR A 360 -43.54 -2.48 20.24
CA TYR A 360 -43.54 -1.24 21.00
C TYR A 360 -44.90 -1.04 21.69
N SER A 361 -44.94 -1.25 23.00
CA SER A 361 -46.18 -1.26 23.78
C SER A 361 -46.69 0.12 24.20
N ALA A 362 -45.84 1.16 24.14
CA ALA A 362 -46.18 2.53 24.52
C ALA A 362 -45.93 3.49 23.36
N ALA A 363 -46.63 4.62 23.38
CA ALA A 363 -46.35 5.71 22.44
C ALA A 363 -45.01 6.36 22.78
N GLY A 364 -44.27 6.76 21.73
CA GLY A 364 -42.92 7.28 21.87
C GLY A 364 -42.20 7.32 20.52
N THR A 365 -41.02 7.92 20.52
CA THR A 365 -40.07 7.83 19.41
C THR A 365 -38.89 6.99 19.86
N TYR A 366 -38.70 5.85 19.22
CA TYR A 366 -37.68 4.88 19.56
C TYR A 366 -36.59 4.89 18.50
N THR A 367 -35.33 4.74 18.91
CA THR A 367 -34.20 4.58 17.98
C THR A 367 -33.76 3.13 18.04
N ALA A 368 -34.20 2.34 17.07
CA ALA A 368 -33.73 0.98 16.90
C ALA A 368 -32.30 1.01 16.35
N ASN A 369 -31.40 0.20 16.91
CA ASN A 369 -30.00 0.10 16.54
C ASN A 369 -29.64 -1.37 16.31
N LEU A 370 -29.17 -1.70 15.12
CA LEU A 370 -28.53 -2.98 14.83
C LEU A 370 -27.02 -2.80 14.90
N THR A 371 -26.38 -3.51 15.81
CA THR A 371 -24.92 -3.73 15.81
C THR A 371 -24.63 -5.13 15.32
N VAL A 372 -23.90 -5.25 14.22
CA VAL A 372 -23.36 -6.53 13.73
C VAL A 372 -21.87 -6.63 14.00
N SER A 373 -21.40 -7.86 14.21
CA SER A 373 -19.99 -8.16 14.44
C SER A 373 -19.51 -9.39 13.68
N ASP A 374 -18.21 -9.41 13.45
CA ASP A 374 -17.44 -10.59 13.08
C ASP A 374 -16.07 -10.56 13.81
N GLU A 375 -15.19 -11.50 13.49
CA GLU A 375 -13.83 -11.54 14.04
C GLU A 375 -12.96 -10.32 13.67
N LYS A 376 -13.37 -9.51 12.69
CA LYS A 376 -12.62 -8.38 12.14
C LYS A 376 -13.07 -7.05 12.75
N GLY A 377 -14.32 -6.94 13.16
CA GLY A 377 -14.81 -5.75 13.86
C GLY A 377 -16.32 -5.70 14.01
N THR A 378 -16.83 -4.48 14.18
CA THR A 378 -18.26 -4.24 14.40
C THR A 378 -18.74 -3.06 13.56
N SER A 379 -20.00 -3.10 13.14
CA SER A 379 -20.68 -2.00 12.47
C SER A 379 -22.08 -1.82 13.04
N SER A 380 -22.59 -0.59 13.04
CA SER A 380 -23.90 -0.27 13.59
C SER A 380 -24.70 0.62 12.66
N GLN A 381 -26.01 0.39 12.59
CA GLN A 381 -26.97 1.20 11.84
C GLN A 381 -28.19 1.45 12.72
N THR A 382 -28.80 2.63 12.58
CA THR A 382 -30.00 2.99 13.33
C THR A 382 -31.19 3.33 12.43
N ALA A 383 -32.40 3.15 12.95
CA ALA A 383 -33.66 3.59 12.36
C ALA A 383 -34.59 4.16 13.44
N THR A 384 -35.39 5.16 13.10
CA THR A 384 -36.37 5.75 14.01
C THR A 384 -37.73 5.10 13.82
N ILE A 385 -38.36 4.69 14.93
CA ILE A 385 -39.73 4.16 14.96
C ILE A 385 -40.62 5.11 15.76
N SER A 386 -41.70 5.61 15.14
CA SER A 386 -42.64 6.55 15.74
C SER A 386 -43.95 5.86 16.13
N VAL A 387 -44.19 5.73 17.43
CA VAL A 387 -45.39 5.08 17.97
C VAL A 387 -46.32 6.11 18.57
N GLU A 388 -47.55 6.15 18.07
CA GLU A 388 -48.60 7.08 18.49
C GLU A 388 -49.52 6.42 19.54
N GLU A 389 -50.17 7.24 20.36
CA GLU A 389 -51.17 6.76 21.29
C GLU A 389 -52.45 6.29 20.57
N SER A 390 -53.04 5.21 21.06
CA SER A 390 -54.37 4.78 20.63
C SER A 390 -55.41 5.83 21.03
N SER A 391 -55.79 6.72 20.11
CA SER A 391 -56.81 7.73 20.38
C SER A 391 -58.22 7.10 20.44
N SER A 392 -58.91 7.32 21.56
CA SER A 392 -60.38 7.23 21.59
C SER A 392 -60.96 8.54 21.05
N ASN A 393 -61.41 8.47 19.80
CA ASN A 393 -62.20 9.42 19.02
C ASN A 393 -62.52 10.82 19.63
N SER A 394 -61.89 11.88 19.12
CA SER A 394 -62.57 13.15 18.79
C SER A 394 -61.74 13.95 17.78
N GLY A 395 -62.37 14.40 16.69
CA GLY A 395 -61.68 14.97 15.54
C GLY A 395 -61.32 16.45 15.68
N SER A 396 -60.27 16.87 14.98
CA SER A 396 -60.26 18.03 14.07
C SER A 396 -58.88 18.20 13.43
N SER A 397 -58.90 18.60 12.18
CA SER A 397 -57.79 18.79 11.25
C SER A 397 -56.73 19.79 11.71
N SER A 398 -55.45 19.46 11.50
CA SER A 398 -54.52 20.38 10.82
C SER A 398 -53.35 19.58 10.26
N GLY A 399 -53.20 19.61 8.94
CA GLY A 399 -52.04 19.03 8.28
C GLY A 399 -50.81 19.89 8.51
N SER A 400 -49.69 19.24 8.83
CA SER A 400 -48.36 19.72 8.49
C SER A 400 -47.42 18.52 8.50
N SER A 401 -47.20 17.96 7.32
CA SER A 401 -46.24 16.87 7.08
C SER A 401 -44.82 17.44 7.19
N GLY A 402 -44.23 17.36 8.38
CA GLY A 402 -42.81 17.57 8.61
C GLY A 402 -42.05 16.29 8.31
N SER A 403 -41.64 16.08 7.06
CA SER A 403 -40.77 14.97 6.69
C SER A 403 -39.37 15.22 7.28
N GLY A 404 -39.03 14.46 8.32
CA GLY A 404 -37.68 14.43 8.90
C GLY A 404 -36.70 13.84 7.89
N GLY A 405 -35.79 14.69 7.39
CA GLY A 405 -34.71 14.26 6.50
C GLY A 405 -33.71 13.40 7.28
N SER A 406 -33.72 12.10 6.98
CA SER A 406 -32.71 11.14 7.43
C SER A 406 -31.34 11.57 6.89
N ALA A 407 -30.35 11.70 7.77
CA ALA A 407 -28.97 12.03 7.41
C ALA A 407 -28.18 10.71 7.34
N GLY A 408 -27.58 10.43 6.18
CA GLY A 408 -26.69 9.27 6.00
C GLY A 408 -25.52 9.31 6.99
N GLY A 409 -25.24 8.15 7.61
CA GLY A 409 -24.14 8.00 8.55
C GLY A 409 -22.77 8.16 7.89
N SER A 410 -21.80 8.71 8.64
CA SER A 410 -20.41 8.74 8.20
C SER A 410 -19.77 7.36 8.32
N PRO A 411 -19.13 6.85 7.26
CA PRO A 411 -18.32 5.63 7.32
C PRO A 411 -16.95 5.83 8.02
N GLU A 412 -16.58 7.06 8.41
CA GLU A 412 -15.34 7.32 9.15
C GLU A 412 -15.50 6.97 10.64
N PRO A 413 -14.56 6.20 11.25
CA PRO A 413 -14.59 5.94 12.67
C PRO A 413 -14.56 7.22 13.51
N GLN A 414 -15.48 7.33 14.47
CA GLN A 414 -15.57 8.52 15.34
C GLN A 414 -14.28 8.81 16.11
N SER A 415 -13.43 7.80 16.36
CA SER A 415 -12.11 7.96 16.96
C SER A 415 -11.18 8.86 16.13
N ASN A 416 -11.32 8.82 14.80
CA ASN A 416 -10.51 9.58 13.85
C ASN A 416 -11.09 10.97 13.52
N VAL A 417 -12.35 11.25 13.87
CA VAL A 417 -12.96 12.57 13.68
C VAL A 417 -12.47 13.54 14.76
N GLU A 418 -11.81 14.62 14.34
CA GLU A 418 -11.34 15.71 15.20
C GLU A 418 -12.47 16.71 15.47
N ALA A 419 -13.18 17.12 14.42
CA ALA A 419 -14.33 18.01 14.48
C ALA A 419 -15.32 17.68 13.37
N LYS A 420 -16.59 18.03 13.57
CA LYS A 420 -17.63 17.89 12.54
C LYS A 420 -18.58 19.07 12.54
N GLU A 421 -19.09 19.40 11.37
CA GLU A 421 -20.10 20.44 11.18
C GLU A 421 -21.19 19.95 10.23
N LEU A 422 -22.43 20.37 10.48
CA LEU A 422 -23.59 19.97 9.68
C LEU A 422 -24.28 21.21 9.12
N SER A 423 -24.78 21.09 7.89
CA SER A 423 -25.58 22.12 7.23
C SER A 423 -26.78 21.47 6.54
N GLN A 424 -27.93 22.15 6.48
CA GLN A 424 -29.14 21.64 5.86
C GLN A 424 -29.69 22.63 4.85
N THR A 425 -30.03 22.17 3.65
CA THR A 425 -30.77 22.96 2.66
C THR A 425 -31.67 22.07 1.81
N THR A 426 -32.54 22.68 1.00
CA THR A 426 -33.44 21.95 0.10
C THR A 426 -32.84 21.89 -1.30
N ILE A 427 -32.63 20.68 -1.80
CA ILE A 427 -32.11 20.43 -3.15
C ILE A 427 -33.27 20.24 -4.11
N THR A 428 -33.35 21.10 -5.12
CA THR A 428 -34.33 21.02 -6.22
C THR A 428 -33.60 20.96 -7.54
N TYR A 429 -34.06 20.10 -8.46
CA TYR A 429 -33.54 19.98 -9.83
C TYR A 429 -33.39 21.34 -10.52
N GLY A 430 -32.24 21.58 -11.15
CA GLY A 430 -31.96 22.75 -11.97
C GLY A 430 -31.54 24.01 -11.21
N ASN A 431 -31.48 23.97 -9.87
CA ASN A 431 -31.07 25.09 -9.04
C ASN A 431 -29.66 24.91 -8.49
N SER A 432 -28.92 26.02 -8.33
CA SER A 432 -27.70 26.06 -7.54
C SER A 432 -28.02 25.89 -6.06
N VAL A 433 -27.22 25.06 -5.40
CA VAL A 433 -27.34 24.69 -3.98
C VAL A 433 -26.10 25.20 -3.26
N ASN A 434 -26.28 25.76 -2.07
CA ASN A 434 -25.19 26.17 -1.20
C ASN A 434 -25.43 25.65 0.23
N PHE A 435 -24.38 25.12 0.85
CA PHE A 435 -24.35 24.73 2.25
C PHE A 435 -23.25 25.55 2.96
N ASP A 436 -23.66 26.45 3.86
CA ASP A 436 -22.75 27.25 4.66
C ASP A 436 -22.43 26.55 6.00
N PHE A 437 -21.19 26.71 6.47
CA PHE A 437 -20.67 26.16 7.73
C PHE A 437 -20.18 27.30 8.64
N PRO A 438 -21.09 28.01 9.34
CA PRO A 438 -20.79 29.24 10.05
C PRO A 438 -20.07 29.03 11.39
N GLN A 439 -20.05 27.81 11.95
CA GLN A 439 -19.41 27.54 13.24
C GLN A 439 -17.90 27.50 13.13
N ALA A 440 -17.35 27.43 11.91
CA ALA A 440 -15.92 27.42 11.66
C ALA A 440 -15.19 26.29 12.41
N ALA A 441 -15.88 25.18 12.70
CA ALA A 441 -15.34 24.03 13.41
C ALA A 441 -14.41 23.18 12.52
N THR A 442 -14.51 23.37 11.21
CA THR A 442 -13.69 22.71 10.18
C THR A 442 -13.06 23.77 9.26
N PRO A 443 -12.05 23.41 8.45
CA PRO A 443 -11.49 24.32 7.45
C PRO A 443 -12.42 24.58 6.25
N VAL A 444 -13.55 23.88 6.11
CA VAL A 444 -14.53 24.13 5.04
C VAL A 444 -15.44 25.28 5.44
N VAL A 445 -15.60 26.25 4.54
CA VAL A 445 -16.42 27.45 4.74
C VAL A 445 -17.82 27.25 4.16
N ASN A 446 -17.88 26.78 2.92
CA ASN A 446 -19.12 26.38 2.26
C ASN A 446 -18.81 25.33 1.19
N ILE A 447 -19.87 24.65 0.76
CA ILE A 447 -19.87 23.89 -0.49
C ILE A 447 -21.04 24.33 -1.37
N SER A 448 -20.83 24.35 -2.67
CA SER A 448 -21.88 24.66 -3.64
C SER A 448 -21.82 23.75 -4.86
N PHE A 449 -22.96 23.59 -5.54
CA PHE A 449 -23.09 22.85 -6.80
C PHE A 449 -24.41 23.16 -7.49
N ASP A 450 -24.51 22.89 -8.78
CA ASP A 450 -25.77 22.91 -9.53
C ASP A 450 -26.43 21.54 -9.48
N SER A 451 -27.70 21.47 -9.09
CA SER A 451 -28.38 20.18 -8.94
C SER A 451 -28.94 19.64 -10.26
N LYS A 452 -28.63 18.39 -10.58
CA LYS A 452 -29.25 17.60 -11.66
C LYS A 452 -30.36 16.66 -11.16
N LYS A 453 -30.70 16.70 -9.85
CA LYS A 453 -31.75 15.85 -9.26
C LYS A 453 -32.39 16.49 -8.01
N THR A 454 -33.70 16.37 -7.85
CA THR A 454 -34.37 16.82 -6.60
C THR A 454 -34.12 15.80 -5.48
N ALA A 455 -33.64 16.27 -4.33
CA ALA A 455 -33.48 15.46 -3.10
C ALA A 455 -34.27 16.00 -1.91
N GLY A 456 -34.95 17.14 -2.05
CA GLY A 456 -35.69 17.75 -0.95
C GLY A 456 -34.76 18.23 0.16
N LYS A 457 -35.25 18.22 1.41
CA LYS A 457 -34.45 18.65 2.58
C LYS A 457 -33.29 17.67 2.79
N THR A 458 -32.08 18.15 2.55
CA THR A 458 -30.84 17.38 2.56
C THR A 458 -29.90 17.91 3.64
N THR A 459 -29.27 17.00 4.37
CA THR A 459 -28.21 17.32 5.33
C THR A 459 -26.86 17.04 4.69
N THR A 460 -25.92 17.96 4.89
CA THR A 460 -24.50 17.79 4.55
C THR A 460 -23.69 17.76 5.84
N ILE A 461 -22.71 16.86 5.90
CA ILE A 461 -21.76 16.71 7.00
C ILE A 461 -20.36 16.98 6.47
N VAL A 462 -19.60 17.81 7.17
CA VAL A 462 -18.16 17.96 6.97
C VAL A 462 -17.45 17.44 8.21
N GLU A 463 -16.45 16.60 8.01
CA GLU A 463 -15.64 16.03 9.08
C GLU A 463 -14.18 16.42 8.87
N MET A 464 -13.56 17.05 9.88
CA MET A 464 -12.12 17.23 9.95
C MET A 464 -11.52 16.07 10.73
N LEU A 465 -10.49 15.43 10.19
CA LEU A 465 -9.92 14.21 10.76
C LEU A 465 -8.60 14.47 11.47
N LYS A 466 -8.33 13.67 12.50
CA LYS A 466 -7.06 13.68 13.26
C LYS A 466 -5.92 13.07 12.44
N ASN A 467 -6.23 11.99 11.73
CA ASN A 467 -5.32 11.30 10.82
C ASN A 467 -5.97 11.13 9.45
N GLN A 468 -5.24 10.53 8.53
CA GLN A 468 -5.75 10.12 7.23
C GLN A 468 -7.08 9.34 7.39
N SER A 469 -8.03 9.55 6.47
CA SER A 469 -9.27 8.78 6.45
C SER A 469 -8.97 7.28 6.34
N THR A 470 -9.69 6.48 7.11
CA THR A 470 -9.60 5.00 7.03
C THR A 470 -10.08 4.43 5.69
N LEU A 471 -10.66 5.27 4.84
CA LEU A 471 -11.24 4.92 3.55
C LEU A 471 -10.32 5.25 2.36
N VAL A 472 -9.09 5.71 2.65
CA VAL A 472 -8.06 5.98 1.64
C VAL A 472 -6.80 5.16 1.93
N SER A 473 -6.07 4.74 0.88
CA SER A 473 -4.97 3.77 1.02
C SER A 473 -3.55 4.36 0.92
N SER A 474 -3.41 5.67 0.73
CA SER A 474 -2.11 6.34 0.54
C SER A 474 -2.17 7.80 0.98
N LEU A 475 -1.07 8.39 1.41
CA LEU A 475 -0.99 9.82 1.76
C LEU A 475 -0.74 10.69 0.52
N PRO A 476 -1.17 11.96 0.50
CA PRO A 476 -0.67 12.95 -0.45
C PRO A 476 0.85 13.14 -0.30
N SER A 477 1.53 13.54 -1.38
CA SER A 477 2.99 13.75 -1.40
C SER A 477 3.45 15.05 -0.73
N ASP A 478 2.57 16.05 -0.70
CA ASP A 478 2.87 17.39 -0.18
C ASP A 478 2.56 17.51 1.32
N GLU A 479 3.06 18.55 1.98
CA GLU A 479 2.82 18.76 3.42
C GLU A 479 1.32 18.94 3.68
N ILE A 480 0.78 18.15 4.60
CA ILE A 480 -0.65 18.10 4.87
C ILE A 480 -1.01 19.13 5.94
N TYR A 481 -2.03 19.94 5.65
CA TYR A 481 -2.68 20.81 6.63
C TYR A 481 -3.76 20.03 7.41
N LYS A 482 -4.77 19.53 6.70
CA LYS A 482 -5.92 18.82 7.28
C LYS A 482 -6.51 17.79 6.31
N PHE A 483 -6.99 16.68 6.86
CA PHE A 483 -7.86 15.71 6.17
C PHE A 483 -9.33 16.06 6.41
N ILE A 484 -10.14 15.92 5.36
CA ILE A 484 -11.55 16.32 5.38
C ILE A 484 -12.39 15.28 4.65
N ASN A 485 -13.51 14.86 5.24
CA ASN A 485 -14.56 14.12 4.53
C ASN A 485 -15.79 15.00 4.36
N ILE A 486 -16.43 14.93 3.19
CA ILE A 486 -17.66 15.70 2.91
C ILE A 486 -18.76 14.74 2.44
N TRP A 487 -19.88 14.74 3.15
CA TRP A 487 -21.03 13.88 2.90
C TRP A 487 -22.24 14.73 2.57
N VAL A 488 -22.79 14.62 1.36
CA VAL A 488 -24.02 15.34 0.95
C VAL A 488 -25.16 14.33 0.81
N GLY A 489 -26.16 14.41 1.69
CA GLY A 489 -27.31 13.49 1.68
C GLY A 489 -26.95 12.04 2.00
N ASN A 490 -27.89 11.11 1.75
CA ASN A 490 -27.65 9.68 1.94
C ASN A 490 -26.59 9.17 0.94
N SER A 491 -25.54 8.53 1.49
CA SER A 491 -24.51 7.73 0.80
C SER A 491 -24.11 8.19 -0.60
N GLY A 492 -23.73 9.46 -0.75
CA GLY A 492 -23.13 9.97 -1.97
C GLY A 492 -24.13 10.50 -3.00
N PHE A 493 -25.18 11.22 -2.57
CA PHE A 493 -26.04 11.93 -3.52
C PHE A 493 -25.23 12.79 -4.50
N ALA A 494 -24.16 13.41 -4.03
CA ALA A 494 -23.38 14.37 -4.80
C ALA A 494 -22.26 13.69 -5.65
N THR A 495 -22.69 12.85 -6.60
CA THR A 495 -21.87 12.34 -7.72
C THR A 495 -22.05 13.20 -8.97
N SER A 496 -21.15 13.04 -9.95
CA SER A 496 -21.22 13.71 -11.27
C SER A 496 -22.55 13.51 -12.01
N ASP A 497 -23.27 12.42 -11.71
CA ASP A 497 -24.58 12.11 -12.30
C ASP A 497 -25.69 13.02 -11.75
N ASN A 498 -25.53 13.46 -10.51
CA ASN A 498 -26.56 14.19 -9.77
C ASN A 498 -26.24 15.68 -9.59
N ILE A 499 -24.99 16.10 -9.82
CA ILE A 499 -24.55 17.49 -9.64
C ILE A 499 -23.66 17.98 -10.80
N ASP A 500 -23.55 19.30 -10.94
CA ASP A 500 -22.56 19.99 -11.76
C ASP A 500 -21.88 21.14 -11.01
N ASN A 501 -20.85 21.73 -11.62
CA ASN A 501 -20.22 22.99 -11.17
C ASN A 501 -19.90 23.01 -9.67
N SER A 502 -19.43 21.90 -9.11
CA SER A 502 -19.28 21.76 -7.67
C SER A 502 -18.00 22.43 -7.17
N VAL A 503 -18.12 23.15 -6.06
CA VAL A 503 -17.05 23.94 -5.46
C VAL A 503 -17.00 23.68 -3.96
N VAL A 504 -15.78 23.49 -3.45
CA VAL A 504 -15.47 23.51 -2.02
C VAL A 504 -14.70 24.80 -1.72
N SER A 505 -15.27 25.66 -0.89
CA SER A 505 -14.55 26.82 -0.35
C SER A 505 -13.96 26.45 1.01
N PHE A 506 -12.67 26.69 1.18
CA PHE A 506 -11.94 26.32 2.39
C PHE A 506 -10.95 27.40 2.81
N LYS A 507 -10.45 27.29 4.04
CA LYS A 507 -9.50 28.23 4.63
C LYS A 507 -8.31 27.53 5.27
N VAL A 508 -7.16 28.22 5.27
CA VAL A 508 -5.90 27.74 5.83
C VAL A 508 -5.33 28.78 6.78
N GLU A 509 -4.90 28.37 7.97
CA GLU A 509 -4.30 29.29 8.94
C GLU A 509 -2.95 29.84 8.45
N LYS A 510 -2.77 31.15 8.55
CA LYS A 510 -1.51 31.83 8.18
C LYS A 510 -0.33 31.35 9.03
N SER A 511 -0.57 30.95 10.28
CA SER A 511 0.45 30.35 11.16
C SER A 511 1.00 29.05 10.59
N TRP A 512 0.17 28.12 10.12
CA TRP A 512 0.66 26.88 9.53
C TRP A 512 1.53 27.12 8.30
N VAL A 513 1.11 28.06 7.43
CA VAL A 513 1.89 28.45 6.24
C VAL A 513 3.28 28.98 6.64
N GLN A 514 3.33 29.81 7.69
CA GLN A 514 4.57 30.36 8.20
C GLN A 514 5.45 29.29 8.89
N ASP A 515 4.87 28.51 9.80
CA ASP A 515 5.57 27.52 10.62
C ASP A 515 6.18 26.39 9.77
N LYS A 516 5.49 25.98 8.71
CA LYS A 516 5.92 24.93 7.79
C LYS A 516 6.63 25.47 6.55
N SER A 517 6.82 26.79 6.45
CA SER A 517 7.42 27.47 5.29
C SER A 517 6.77 27.06 3.96
N ILE A 518 5.44 27.04 3.93
CA ILE A 518 4.68 26.61 2.75
C ILE A 518 4.69 27.71 1.68
N ASP A 519 4.95 27.32 0.43
CA ASP A 519 4.69 28.18 -0.72
C ASP A 519 3.18 28.40 -0.85
N LYS A 520 2.73 29.63 -0.57
CA LYS A 520 1.31 30.02 -0.62
C LYS A 520 0.63 29.68 -1.95
N SER A 521 1.36 29.74 -3.06
CA SER A 521 0.82 29.47 -4.40
C SER A 521 0.59 27.98 -4.67
N SER A 522 1.20 27.11 -3.86
CA SER A 522 1.08 25.66 -3.97
C SER A 522 -0.07 25.07 -3.14
N ILE A 523 -0.76 25.89 -2.36
CA ILE A 523 -1.87 25.42 -1.51
C ILE A 523 -3.01 24.93 -2.40
N THR A 524 -3.40 23.68 -2.22
CA THR A 524 -4.45 23.05 -3.01
C THR A 524 -5.32 22.14 -2.16
N LEU A 525 -6.57 21.93 -2.62
CA LEU A 525 -7.39 20.82 -2.16
C LEU A 525 -7.10 19.61 -3.05
N ASN A 526 -6.83 18.46 -2.46
CA ASN A 526 -6.70 17.20 -3.17
C ASN A 526 -7.94 16.36 -2.93
N SER A 527 -8.47 15.73 -3.96
CA SER A 527 -9.51 14.71 -3.84
C SER A 527 -8.91 13.32 -4.02
N TYR A 528 -9.36 12.36 -3.22
CA TYR A 528 -9.01 10.97 -3.40
C TYR A 528 -10.06 10.25 -4.26
N ALA A 529 -9.59 9.64 -5.35
CA ALA A 529 -10.37 8.82 -6.26
C ALA A 529 -9.44 7.80 -6.95
N ASP A 530 -9.97 6.63 -7.30
CA ASP A 530 -9.24 5.60 -8.06
C ASP A 530 -7.89 5.23 -7.43
N LYS A 531 -7.92 5.14 -6.09
CA LYS A 531 -6.77 4.87 -5.20
C LYS A 531 -5.63 5.91 -5.27
N LYS A 532 -5.87 7.10 -5.83
CA LYS A 532 -4.87 8.17 -6.00
C LYS A 532 -5.39 9.51 -5.48
N TRP A 533 -4.46 10.35 -5.03
CA TRP A 533 -4.73 11.75 -4.75
C TRP A 533 -4.56 12.59 -6.01
N ASN A 534 -5.58 13.39 -6.32
CA ASN A 534 -5.58 14.30 -7.45
C ASN A 534 -5.74 15.72 -6.93
N ALA A 535 -4.78 16.60 -7.27
CA ALA A 535 -4.89 18.02 -6.96
C ALA A 535 -6.04 18.63 -7.78
N LEU A 536 -6.93 19.34 -7.10
CA LEU A 536 -8.05 20.01 -7.72
C LEU A 536 -7.65 21.41 -8.20
N PRO A 537 -8.23 21.91 -9.31
CA PRO A 537 -8.12 23.31 -9.68
C PRO A 537 -8.57 24.20 -8.52
N THR A 538 -7.62 24.92 -7.93
CA THR A 538 -7.81 25.70 -6.70
C THR A 538 -7.42 27.15 -6.95
N ASP A 539 -8.34 28.06 -6.69
CA ASP A 539 -8.16 29.51 -6.86
C ASP A 539 -8.16 30.21 -5.48
N PRO A 540 -7.25 31.16 -5.22
CA PRO A 540 -7.32 32.00 -4.03
C PRO A 540 -8.54 32.93 -4.10
N SER A 541 -9.34 32.96 -3.04
CA SER A 541 -10.57 33.77 -2.95
C SER A 541 -10.48 34.96 -2.00
N GLY A 542 -9.42 35.06 -1.19
CA GLY A 542 -9.15 36.20 -0.32
C GLY A 542 -8.29 35.85 0.89
N GLU A 543 -8.12 36.80 1.80
CA GLU A 543 -7.47 36.57 3.10
C GLU A 543 -8.03 37.54 4.17
N ASP A 544 -7.94 37.12 5.43
CA ASP A 544 -8.15 37.98 6.60
C ASP A 544 -6.92 37.93 7.53
N ASP A 545 -7.02 38.50 8.74
CA ASP A 545 -5.90 38.53 9.69
C ASP A 545 -5.40 37.13 10.11
N LYS A 546 -6.25 36.10 10.05
CA LYS A 546 -5.96 34.75 10.54
C LYS A 546 -5.83 33.72 9.42
N TYR A 547 -6.59 33.85 8.34
CA TYR A 547 -6.77 32.82 7.32
C TYR A 547 -6.49 33.30 5.90
N LEU A 548 -6.02 32.38 5.07
CA LEU A 548 -6.07 32.44 3.60
C LEU A 548 -7.31 31.65 3.13
N TYR A 549 -8.05 32.17 2.17
CA TYR A 549 -9.26 31.54 1.62
C TYR A 549 -9.04 31.08 0.18
N PHE A 550 -9.60 29.92 -0.13
CA PHE A 550 -9.49 29.27 -1.43
C PHE A 550 -10.82 28.68 -1.86
N SER A 551 -10.98 28.46 -3.17
CA SER A 551 -12.09 27.71 -3.76
C SER A 551 -11.55 26.67 -4.71
N ALA A 552 -11.96 25.41 -4.54
CA ALA A 552 -11.53 24.29 -5.36
C ALA A 552 -12.72 23.68 -6.11
N LYS A 553 -12.56 23.45 -7.42
CA LYS A 553 -13.58 22.76 -8.23
C LYS A 553 -13.45 21.25 -8.09
N THR A 554 -14.57 20.57 -7.87
CA THR A 554 -14.63 19.11 -7.78
C THR A 554 -15.79 18.55 -8.59
N SER A 555 -15.71 17.28 -8.99
CA SER A 555 -16.79 16.56 -9.68
C SER A 555 -17.60 15.64 -8.75
N ARG A 556 -17.12 15.44 -7.52
CA ARG A 556 -17.76 14.63 -6.48
C ARG A 556 -17.35 15.11 -5.10
N PHE A 557 -18.13 14.80 -4.08
CA PHE A 557 -17.72 14.95 -2.69
C PHE A 557 -17.26 13.59 -2.15
N SER A 558 -16.00 13.51 -1.73
CA SER A 558 -15.38 12.30 -1.20
C SER A 558 -14.42 12.65 -0.05
N TYR A 559 -13.22 12.07 -0.08
CA TYR A 559 -12.13 12.29 0.87
C TYR A 559 -11.18 13.34 0.32
N PHE A 560 -10.87 14.33 1.13
CA PHE A 560 -10.05 15.45 0.76
C PHE A 560 -8.85 15.63 1.69
N ALA A 561 -7.80 16.23 1.16
CA ALA A 561 -6.66 16.70 1.94
C ALA A 561 -6.26 18.09 1.45
N ILE A 562 -6.17 19.05 2.36
CA ILE A 562 -5.56 20.34 2.07
C ILE A 562 -4.05 20.18 2.22
N THR A 563 -3.28 20.50 1.18
CA THR A 563 -1.82 20.39 1.19
C THR A 563 -1.14 21.65 0.69
N GLY A 564 0.16 21.75 0.93
CA GLY A 564 1.03 22.74 0.31
C GLY A 564 2.48 22.25 0.25
N LYS A 565 3.27 22.79 -0.68
CA LYS A 565 4.68 22.46 -0.85
C LYS A 565 5.53 23.32 0.07
N ILE A 566 6.51 22.71 0.72
CA ILE A 566 7.52 23.45 1.49
C ILE A 566 8.35 24.26 0.49
N ALA A 567 8.41 25.57 0.69
CA ALA A 567 9.22 26.46 -0.12
C ALA A 567 10.70 26.04 -0.01
N ALA A 568 11.35 25.81 -1.15
CA ALA A 568 12.77 25.50 -1.17
C ALA A 568 13.54 26.68 -0.57
N THR A 569 14.18 26.47 0.58
CA THR A 569 15.11 27.44 1.14
C THR A 569 16.26 27.58 0.15
N GLU A 570 16.43 28.77 -0.44
CA GLU A 570 17.68 29.08 -1.13
C GLU A 570 18.82 28.85 -0.12
N ALA A 571 19.66 27.87 -0.42
CA ALA A 571 20.84 27.58 0.37
C ALA A 571 21.65 28.87 0.49
N GLY A 572 21.76 29.36 1.73
CA GLY A 572 22.58 30.52 2.07
C GLY A 572 23.98 30.31 1.53
N THR A 573 24.30 31.02 0.46
CA THR A 573 25.66 31.10 -0.05
C THR A 573 26.44 31.93 0.96
N GLU A 574 27.34 31.28 1.68
CA GLU A 574 28.38 31.96 2.46
C GLU A 574 29.08 32.96 1.54
N LYS A 575 28.86 34.25 1.79
CA LYS A 575 29.66 35.33 1.23
C LYS A 575 31.04 35.28 1.88
N GLN A 576 31.97 34.58 1.24
CA GLN A 576 33.39 34.85 1.42
C GLN A 576 33.75 36.13 0.66
N SER A 577 34.23 37.12 1.40
CA SER A 577 34.60 38.44 0.92
C SER A 577 35.96 38.46 0.22
N LYS A 578 36.02 39.05 -0.98
CA LYS A 578 37.19 39.76 -1.53
C LYS A 578 36.74 40.70 -2.67
N PRO A 579 37.46 41.81 -2.93
CA PRO A 579 36.86 43.10 -3.24
C PRO A 579 36.75 43.38 -4.74
N GLU A 580 35.87 44.31 -5.06
CA GLU A 580 35.68 44.97 -6.35
C GLU A 580 37.00 45.47 -6.98
N VAL A 581 37.09 45.32 -8.30
CA VAL A 581 37.76 46.28 -9.17
C VAL A 581 36.74 46.75 -10.21
N GLN A 582 36.67 48.06 -10.36
CA GLN A 582 35.67 48.82 -11.10
C GLN A 582 35.83 48.78 -12.64
N SER A 583 34.69 49.12 -13.25
CA SER A 583 34.48 50.01 -14.42
C SER A 583 34.54 49.47 -15.85
N SER A 584 33.32 49.43 -16.42
CA SER A 584 32.84 50.02 -17.69
C SER A 584 33.43 49.58 -19.03
N GLU A 585 32.57 49.13 -19.96
CA GLU A 585 32.12 49.94 -21.11
C GLU A 585 31.03 49.26 -21.96
N GLN A 586 30.38 50.08 -22.78
CA GLN A 586 29.10 49.92 -23.48
C GLN A 586 29.13 49.04 -24.75
N ASN A 587 28.01 48.34 -24.96
CA ASN A 587 27.13 48.35 -26.14
C ASN A 587 27.73 48.04 -27.55
N SER A 588 27.22 47.00 -28.23
CA SER A 588 26.64 47.11 -29.59
C SER A 588 26.16 45.78 -30.17
N LYS A 589 24.93 45.80 -30.69
CA LYS A 589 24.39 44.86 -31.68
C LYS A 589 25.09 45.06 -33.02
N THR A 590 25.38 44.00 -33.78
CA THR A 590 25.10 43.97 -35.23
C THR A 590 24.90 42.53 -35.72
N ASN A 591 23.96 42.42 -36.66
CA ASN A 591 23.50 41.26 -37.41
C ASN A 591 24.44 40.96 -38.61
N VAL A 592 24.03 40.02 -39.47
CA VAL A 592 24.46 39.80 -40.89
C VAL A 592 25.66 38.84 -41.02
N GLU A 593 25.73 37.78 -41.86
CA GLU A 593 24.99 37.29 -43.04
C GLU A 593 25.29 35.79 -43.27
N GLN A 594 24.39 35.11 -43.97
CA GLN A 594 24.64 33.87 -44.72
C GLN A 594 25.28 34.23 -46.08
N PRO A 595 25.96 33.32 -46.82
CA PRO A 595 25.23 32.60 -47.88
C PRO A 595 25.74 31.18 -48.28
N SER A 596 24.78 30.45 -48.88
CA SER A 596 24.82 29.38 -49.92
C SER A 596 26.00 29.46 -50.91
N GLU A 597 26.39 28.49 -51.73
CA GLU A 597 25.96 27.16 -52.23
C GLU A 597 27.14 26.68 -53.10
N GLN A 598 27.41 25.38 -53.27
CA GLN A 598 27.75 24.75 -54.57
C GLN A 598 28.10 23.26 -54.47
N THR A 599 27.98 22.61 -55.63
CA THR A 599 27.43 21.27 -55.86
C THR A 599 28.49 20.30 -56.42
N GLN A 600 28.20 19.00 -56.27
CA GLN A 600 28.50 17.87 -57.19
C GLN A 600 29.83 17.08 -57.13
N SER A 601 29.68 15.86 -56.56
CA SER A 601 29.86 14.52 -57.16
C SER A 601 31.21 14.05 -57.73
N SER A 602 31.75 12.95 -57.17
CA SER A 602 31.96 11.70 -57.93
C SER A 602 32.25 10.48 -57.03
N ASN A 603 31.40 9.44 -57.19
CA ASN A 603 31.56 7.96 -57.10
C ASN A 603 32.80 7.38 -56.36
N THR A 604 32.75 6.31 -55.56
CA THR A 604 31.92 5.09 -55.57
C THR A 604 32.21 4.25 -54.30
N SER A 605 31.33 3.29 -53.97
CA SER A 605 31.54 2.07 -53.15
C SER A 605 31.11 2.11 -51.67
N GLY A 606 29.90 1.60 -51.40
CA GLY A 606 29.50 1.09 -50.09
C GLY A 606 28.01 0.74 -50.04
N LYS A 607 27.70 -0.56 -49.97
CA LYS A 607 26.35 -1.16 -50.01
C LYS A 607 25.36 -0.52 -49.02
N GLU A 608 24.20 -0.09 -49.52
CA GLU A 608 23.02 0.20 -48.71
C GLU A 608 22.41 -1.11 -48.16
N SER A 609 22.18 -1.15 -46.85
CA SER A 609 21.09 -1.92 -46.25
C SER A 609 20.12 -0.94 -45.59
N THR A 610 18.90 -0.89 -46.10
CA THR A 610 17.78 -0.17 -45.51
C THR A 610 17.43 -0.81 -44.17
N LYS A 611 17.62 -0.06 -43.06
CA LYS A 611 17.21 -0.47 -41.71
C LYS A 611 15.74 -0.12 -41.47
N THR A 612 14.95 -1.16 -41.27
CA THR A 612 13.59 -1.11 -40.67
C THR A 612 13.73 -0.89 -39.15
N PRO A 613 12.88 -0.10 -38.49
CA PRO A 613 12.96 0.13 -37.05
C PRO A 613 12.29 -1.02 -36.29
N GLY A 614 13.00 -1.59 -35.33
CA GLY A 614 12.47 -2.57 -34.39
C GLY A 614 13.61 -3.14 -33.59
N PHE A 615 13.88 -2.58 -32.39
CA PHE A 615 14.74 -3.20 -31.38
C PHE A 615 14.77 -2.40 -30.06
N GLU A 616 13.68 -2.30 -29.29
CA GLU A 616 13.74 -1.90 -27.86
C GLU A 616 12.69 -2.64 -27.01
N MET A 617 12.76 -3.98 -26.99
CA MET A 617 12.05 -4.85 -26.02
C MET A 617 12.93 -6.06 -25.63
N ALA A 618 14.23 -5.83 -25.40
CA ALA A 618 15.18 -6.92 -25.11
C ALA A 618 15.65 -6.95 -23.64
N SER A 619 15.48 -5.88 -22.88
CA SER A 619 16.15 -5.76 -21.57
C SER A 619 15.47 -6.53 -20.43
N GLY A 620 14.13 -6.67 -20.45
CA GLY A 620 13.38 -7.44 -19.44
C GLY A 620 13.37 -8.96 -19.68
N ILE A 621 13.58 -9.38 -20.93
CA ILE A 621 13.48 -10.79 -21.35
C ILE A 621 14.80 -11.54 -21.10
N ILE A 622 15.95 -10.86 -21.12
CA ILE A 622 17.26 -11.50 -20.92
C ILE A 622 17.41 -12.09 -19.51
N CYS A 623 16.83 -11.45 -18.47
CA CYS A 623 16.88 -12.00 -17.10
C CYS A 623 16.07 -13.30 -16.96
N LEU A 624 14.94 -13.45 -17.66
CA LEU A 624 14.10 -14.65 -17.61
C LEU A 624 14.61 -15.78 -18.53
N ILE A 625 15.22 -15.44 -19.68
CA ILE A 625 15.84 -16.44 -20.58
C ILE A 625 17.16 -16.98 -20.01
N SER A 626 17.88 -16.22 -19.18
CA SER A 626 19.13 -16.68 -18.55
C SER A 626 18.93 -17.90 -17.63
N VAL A 627 17.75 -18.02 -17.01
CA VAL A 627 17.32 -19.22 -16.25
C VAL A 627 17.15 -20.44 -17.17
N PHE A 628 16.89 -20.24 -18.46
CA PHE A 628 16.59 -21.30 -19.43
C PHE A 628 17.83 -22.00 -20.01
N LEU A 629 19.00 -21.34 -20.04
CA LEU A 629 20.22 -21.98 -20.57
C LEU A 629 20.92 -22.91 -19.58
N TYR A 630 20.55 -22.89 -18.28
CA TYR A 630 21.15 -23.77 -17.27
C TYR A 630 20.48 -25.16 -17.18
N LYS A 631 19.23 -25.33 -17.66
CA LYS A 631 18.52 -26.63 -17.61
C LYS A 631 18.81 -27.54 -18.81
N ARG A 632 19.73 -27.15 -19.70
CA ARG A 632 20.10 -27.92 -20.89
C ARG A 632 21.61 -28.07 -21.03
N ARG A 633 22.27 -28.56 -19.98
CA ARG A 633 23.54 -29.31 -20.04
C ARG A 633 23.69 -30.26 -18.88
#